data_AF-A0A0L6JHT9-F1
#
_entry.id   AF-A0A0L6JHT9-F1
#
_cell.length_a   1.000
_cell.length_b   1.000
_cell.length_c   1.000
_cell.angle_alpha   90.00
_cell.angle_beta   90.00
_cell.angle_gamma   90.00
#
_symmetry.space_group_name_H-M   'P 1'
#
loop_
_entity.id
_entity.type
_entity.pdbx_description
1 polymer ?
#
loop_
_entity_poly.entity_id
_entity_poly.type
_entity_poly.pdbx_seq_one_letter_code
_entity_poly.pdbx_strand_id
1 'polypeptide(L)'
;MFKKRVPSLLLAAIFSLSLAVNTNAATGENGTWKTDGQAVTLDSKEKSVTEDVYSTNKSVQEDVYSTNTEVVTPQEEDYAPTVIPTPMPTPVKDQIGSISNVSVELDKKALNIRTININGRYYAALADLCYYLNVDYKADVNTKIVNIFKDKKTTIKSAEKFIKRSRIDLVKVLPGQYSIKIDNIDTCLESYIYAGRSYVPVRYFMEMFDKTIDYLAARNTISISKAQDQVIGAVNGVSLYKSDFDFFYNGQSKNVAESATKENLDSELKKLKQTVFDYIVEEALIKMNMPKSHTVLTDSGYNEINSYISRMVERYGGIEKLRSVLAQDKVSFNQFIQYTKSSYLSTNYLNSLIKDVKATDEEIEKYYQDNKKSFVQPEKVKAKHILFFTVDQATGGDYPKEKIEEIEKKAKEVLKSIRDGADFDEMMKKYGEDPGAKQMPEGYTFSRGEMVKEFEESAFAMKVGEVSDLVKTEYGYHIIKVVDKTPEKQIQLNEVTESIKPELDQKAQSDYLQGLLDKWKAASNIVNNMK
;
A
#
# COMPACT_ATOMS: atom_id res chain seq x y z
N MET A 1 -0.34 27.29 -3.31
CA MET A 1 -0.96 27.80 -2.07
C MET A 1 -2.02 26.80 -1.57
N PHE A 2 -1.61 25.54 -1.32
CA PHE A 2 -2.51 24.48 -0.82
C PHE A 2 -2.29 24.32 0.69
N LYS A 3 -3.06 25.07 1.48
CA LYS A 3 -3.11 24.85 2.94
C LYS A 3 -3.87 23.55 3.20
N LYS A 4 -3.15 22.56 3.73
CA LYS A 4 -3.60 21.48 4.63
C LYS A 4 -5.12 21.22 4.64
N ARG A 5 -5.57 20.33 3.78
CA ARG A 5 -6.57 19.31 4.15
C ARG A 5 -5.81 18.00 4.08
N VAL A 6 -5.53 17.40 5.24
CA VAL A 6 -5.14 15.99 5.26
C VAL A 6 -6.37 15.26 4.71
N PRO A 7 -6.30 14.57 3.56
CA PRO A 7 -7.42 13.73 3.14
C PRO A 7 -7.77 12.83 4.32
N SER A 8 -9.05 12.68 4.65
CA SER A 8 -9.42 11.74 5.71
C SER A 8 -8.72 10.41 5.45
N LEU A 9 -8.24 9.74 6.50
CA LEU A 9 -7.64 8.41 6.38
C LEU A 9 -8.57 7.45 5.62
N LEU A 10 -9.88 7.72 5.64
CA LEU A 10 -10.90 7.08 4.83
C LEU A 10 -10.69 7.30 3.32
N LEU A 11 -10.51 8.54 2.86
CA LEU A 11 -10.19 8.84 1.45
C LEU A 11 -8.86 8.20 1.02
N ALA A 12 -7.84 8.23 1.88
CA ALA A 12 -6.57 7.55 1.62
C ALA A 12 -6.70 6.01 1.61
N ALA A 13 -7.54 5.42 2.47
CA ALA A 13 -7.82 3.98 2.56
C ALA A 13 -8.69 3.46 1.41
N ILE A 14 -9.70 4.24 0.99
CA ILE A 14 -10.51 3.97 -0.21
C ILE A 14 -9.62 3.95 -1.45
N PHE A 15 -8.66 4.89 -1.55
CA PHE A 15 -7.68 4.91 -2.64
C PHE A 15 -6.63 3.81 -2.53
N SER A 16 -6.13 3.46 -1.34
CA SER A 16 -5.10 2.43 -1.19
C SER A 16 -5.64 0.99 -1.28
N LEU A 17 -6.91 0.74 -0.92
CA LEU A 17 -7.57 -0.54 -1.20
C LEU A 17 -7.99 -0.66 -2.67
N SER A 18 -8.37 0.46 -3.31
CA SER A 18 -8.54 0.56 -4.77
C SER A 18 -7.24 0.28 -5.53
N LEU A 19 -6.10 0.82 -5.07
CA LEU A 19 -4.79 0.51 -5.66
C LEU A 19 -4.39 -0.95 -5.46
N ALA A 20 -4.76 -1.59 -4.35
CA ALA A 20 -4.53 -3.03 -4.15
C ALA A 20 -5.38 -3.94 -5.06
N VAL A 21 -6.40 -3.39 -5.73
CA VAL A 21 -7.24 -4.07 -6.73
C VAL A 21 -6.84 -3.70 -8.16
N ASN A 22 -6.11 -2.59 -8.39
CA ASN A 22 -5.79 -2.10 -9.74
C ASN A 22 -4.31 -1.94 -10.09
N THR A 23 -3.35 -2.34 -9.23
CA THR A 23 -1.95 -2.50 -9.67
C THR A 23 -1.78 -3.85 -10.39
N ASN A 24 -2.32 -3.91 -11.61
CA ASN A 24 -2.04 -4.97 -12.56
C ASN A 24 -1.94 -4.38 -13.98
N ALA A 25 -1.08 -3.37 -14.16
CA ALA A 25 -0.46 -3.01 -15.45
C ALA A 25 0.50 -1.82 -15.24
N ALA A 26 1.75 -1.96 -15.72
CA ALA A 26 2.82 -0.95 -15.77
C ALA A 26 3.34 -0.49 -14.39
N THR A 27 4.57 -0.73 -13.97
CA THR A 27 5.85 -0.60 -14.69
C THR A 27 6.85 -1.60 -14.10
N GLY A 28 7.54 -2.34 -14.96
CA GLY A 28 8.79 -2.98 -14.57
C GLY A 28 9.87 -1.92 -14.42
N GLU A 29 10.44 -1.81 -13.23
CA GLU A 29 11.79 -1.29 -13.01
C GLU A 29 12.31 -1.84 -11.67
N ASN A 30 13.38 -2.61 -11.77
CA ASN A 30 14.12 -3.15 -10.63
C ASN A 30 14.87 -2.02 -9.94
N GLY A 31 14.40 -1.62 -8.75
CA GLY A 31 15.15 -0.74 -7.84
C GLY A 31 15.81 -1.54 -6.73
N THR A 32 17.10 -1.83 -6.88
CA THR A 32 17.97 -2.37 -5.83
C THR A 32 18.24 -1.32 -4.77
N TRP A 33 17.76 -1.52 -3.54
CA TRP A 33 18.20 -0.74 -2.39
C TRP A 33 19.45 -1.38 -1.79
N LYS A 34 20.62 -0.79 -2.08
CA LYS A 34 21.83 -1.00 -1.28
C LYS A 34 21.72 -0.13 -0.02
N THR A 35 21.63 -0.77 1.14
CA THR A 35 21.83 -0.09 2.43
C THR A 35 23.31 -0.14 2.77
N ASP A 36 24.01 0.98 2.61
CA ASP A 36 25.31 1.17 3.26
C ASP A 36 25.08 1.38 4.75
N GLY A 37 25.70 0.51 5.55
CA GLY A 37 25.59 0.52 6.99
C GLY A 37 26.35 1.69 7.61
N GLN A 38 25.69 2.40 8.51
CA GLN A 38 26.33 2.84 9.75
C GLN A 38 25.42 2.49 10.92
N ALA A 39 25.89 1.53 11.71
CA ALA A 39 25.31 1.20 12.99
C ALA A 39 25.50 2.40 13.93
N VAL A 40 24.39 2.97 14.39
CA VAL A 40 24.39 3.86 15.56
C VAL A 40 23.88 3.05 16.74
N THR A 41 24.80 2.54 17.55
CA THR A 41 24.53 2.03 18.89
C THR A 41 24.11 3.21 19.77
N LEU A 42 22.82 3.30 20.09
CA LEU A 42 22.33 4.21 21.12
C LEU A 42 22.30 3.48 22.46
N ASP A 43 23.12 4.00 23.38
CA ASP A 43 23.25 3.59 24.78
C ASP A 43 21.88 3.57 25.47
N SER A 44 21.53 2.41 26.01
CA SER A 44 20.24 2.09 26.60
C SER A 44 20.14 2.62 28.02
N LYS A 45 20.02 3.94 28.20
CA LYS A 45 19.51 4.52 29.45
C LYS A 45 18.63 5.74 29.19
N GLU A 46 17.39 5.58 29.64
CA GLU A 46 16.39 6.59 30.00
C GLU A 46 15.21 6.89 29.05
N LYS A 47 14.04 6.55 29.62
CA LYS A 47 12.64 6.84 29.27
C LYS A 47 12.05 6.08 28.08
N SER A 48 11.83 4.78 28.29
CA SER A 48 10.78 4.03 27.60
C SER A 48 9.41 4.55 28.05
N VAL A 49 8.59 4.98 27.10
CA VAL A 49 7.16 5.21 27.33
C VAL A 49 6.48 3.84 27.39
N THR A 50 6.53 3.25 28.57
CA THR A 50 5.72 2.10 28.96
C THR A 50 4.98 2.49 30.22
N GLU A 51 3.71 2.89 30.09
CA GLU A 51 2.66 2.63 31.09
C GLU A 51 1.28 3.06 30.55
N ASP A 52 0.27 2.27 30.96
CA ASP A 52 -1.19 2.48 30.91
C ASP A 52 -1.94 2.23 29.58
N VAL A 53 -2.94 1.32 29.42
CA VAL A 53 -3.64 0.35 30.27
C VAL A 53 -4.17 -0.79 29.38
N TYR A 54 -3.73 -2.03 29.63
CA TYR A 54 -4.57 -3.25 29.61
C TYR A 54 -3.79 -4.39 30.30
N SER A 55 -4.38 -4.87 31.40
CA SER A 55 -4.09 -6.14 32.11
C SER A 55 -2.65 -6.37 32.60
N THR A 56 -2.45 -6.07 33.87
CA THR A 56 -1.38 -6.56 34.76
C THR A 56 -1.47 -8.06 35.04
N ASN A 57 -1.48 -8.90 34.01
CA ASN A 57 -1.25 -10.33 34.18
C ASN A 57 -0.18 -10.77 33.20
N LYS A 58 0.94 -11.27 33.75
CA LYS A 58 1.89 -12.11 33.02
C LYS A 58 1.13 -13.24 32.33
N SER A 59 0.72 -13.08 31.08
CA SER A 59 0.63 -14.22 30.19
C SER A 59 2.07 -14.59 29.87
N VAL A 60 2.49 -15.64 30.55
CA VAL A 60 3.80 -16.27 30.50
C VAL A 60 4.34 -16.32 29.06
N GLN A 61 5.64 -16.03 28.93
CA GLN A 61 6.47 -16.35 27.79
C GLN A 61 6.08 -17.70 27.19
N GLU A 62 5.57 -17.69 25.96
CA GLU A 62 6.00 -18.65 24.95
C GLU A 62 6.77 -17.85 23.92
N ASP A 63 7.93 -17.37 24.37
CA ASP A 63 8.89 -16.63 23.57
C ASP A 63 9.57 -17.56 22.56
N VAL A 64 9.69 -17.04 21.34
CA VAL A 64 10.82 -17.25 20.42
C VAL A 64 10.81 -18.57 19.64
N TYR A 65 10.45 -18.43 18.36
CA TYR A 65 10.95 -19.27 17.28
C TYR A 65 12.46 -19.46 17.43
N SER A 66 12.91 -20.68 17.66
CA SER A 66 14.32 -21.04 17.52
C SER A 66 14.73 -20.84 16.06
N THR A 67 15.44 -19.76 15.75
CA THR A 67 16.21 -19.68 14.52
C THR A 67 17.45 -20.54 14.70
N ASN A 68 17.45 -21.76 14.17
CA ASN A 68 18.70 -22.48 13.97
C ASN A 68 19.50 -21.73 12.89
N THR A 69 20.54 -21.03 13.33
CA THR A 69 21.65 -20.57 12.48
C THR A 69 22.42 -21.78 11.96
N GLU A 70 22.39 -22.00 10.65
CA GLU A 70 23.55 -22.53 9.94
C GLU A 70 24.01 -21.49 8.93
N VAL A 71 25.26 -21.05 9.13
CA VAL A 71 26.00 -20.16 8.25
C VAL A 71 26.52 -21.00 7.08
N VAL A 72 26.17 -20.64 5.85
CA VAL A 72 26.92 -21.07 4.66
C VAL A 72 27.15 -19.86 3.75
N THR A 73 28.41 -19.67 3.39
CA THR A 73 29.02 -18.60 2.59
C THR A 73 28.50 -18.50 1.15
N PRO A 74 28.61 -17.31 0.50
CA PRO A 74 28.12 -17.08 -0.85
C PRO A 74 29.08 -17.55 -1.94
N GLN A 75 28.55 -18.08 -3.04
CA GLN A 75 29.24 -18.17 -4.33
C GLN A 75 28.37 -17.51 -5.43
N GLU A 76 29.05 -16.79 -6.31
CA GLU A 76 28.52 -15.95 -7.39
C GLU A 76 28.00 -16.72 -8.62
N GLU A 77 27.01 -16.09 -9.25
CA GLU A 77 26.61 -15.99 -10.68
C GLU A 77 26.48 -17.23 -11.58
N ASP A 78 25.27 -17.41 -12.14
CA ASP A 78 25.03 -17.40 -13.59
C ASP A 78 23.51 -17.33 -13.91
N TYR A 79 23.06 -16.30 -14.65
CA TYR A 79 21.65 -16.12 -15.03
C TYR A 79 21.36 -16.83 -16.36
N ALA A 80 20.67 -17.98 -16.29
CA ALA A 80 19.98 -18.59 -17.43
C ALA A 80 18.47 -18.71 -17.12
N PRO A 81 17.56 -18.45 -18.09
CA PRO A 81 16.12 -18.49 -17.84
C PRO A 81 15.69 -19.92 -17.52
N THR A 82 15.37 -20.17 -16.25
CA THR A 82 14.95 -21.50 -15.80
C THR A 82 13.45 -21.65 -16.00
N VAL A 83 13.08 -22.60 -16.87
CA VAL A 83 11.72 -23.16 -16.96
C VAL A 83 11.30 -23.59 -15.56
N ILE A 84 10.23 -23.02 -15.00
CA ILE A 84 9.72 -23.38 -13.68
C ILE A 84 9.21 -24.83 -13.74
N PRO A 85 9.88 -25.82 -13.11
CA PRO A 85 9.27 -27.12 -12.97
C PRO A 85 8.12 -26.99 -11.97
N THR A 86 6.96 -27.58 -12.29
CA THR A 86 5.90 -27.77 -11.29
C THR A 86 6.53 -28.38 -10.02
N PRO A 87 6.37 -27.76 -8.84
CA PRO A 87 7.02 -28.25 -7.64
C PRO A 87 6.53 -29.68 -7.36
N MET A 88 7.48 -30.61 -7.20
CA MET A 88 7.14 -31.94 -6.68
C MET A 88 6.49 -31.75 -5.30
N PRO A 89 5.37 -32.44 -5.01
CA PRO A 89 4.71 -32.31 -3.72
C PRO A 89 5.70 -32.70 -2.62
N THR A 90 6.03 -31.74 -1.75
CA THR A 90 6.85 -32.02 -0.58
C THR A 90 6.14 -33.09 0.24
N PRO A 91 6.81 -34.18 0.66
CA PRO A 91 6.17 -35.21 1.47
C PRO A 91 5.62 -34.57 2.75
N VAL A 92 4.30 -34.66 2.91
CA VAL A 92 3.56 -34.14 4.04
C VAL A 92 4.04 -34.89 5.28
N LYS A 93 4.85 -34.24 6.13
CA LYS A 93 5.44 -34.89 7.32
C LYS A 93 4.38 -35.03 8.42
N ASP A 94 4.25 -36.25 8.93
CA ASP A 94 3.44 -36.54 10.12
C ASP A 94 4.01 -35.78 11.32
N GLN A 95 3.13 -35.22 12.17
CA GLN A 95 3.55 -34.56 13.41
C GLN A 95 3.26 -35.44 14.63
N ILE A 96 4.11 -35.32 15.65
CA ILE A 96 3.97 -36.03 16.91
C ILE A 96 3.42 -35.03 17.94
N GLY A 97 2.27 -35.35 18.52
CA GLY A 97 1.68 -34.62 19.64
C GLY A 97 1.56 -35.49 20.88
N SER A 98 1.15 -34.88 21.98
CA SER A 98 0.80 -35.60 23.21
C SER A 98 -0.62 -35.32 23.66
N ILE A 99 -1.28 -36.31 24.28
CA ILE A 99 -2.57 -36.06 24.91
C ILE A 99 -2.33 -35.13 26.09
N SER A 100 -2.97 -33.96 26.08
CA SER A 100 -2.86 -33.04 27.19
C SER A 100 -3.93 -33.33 28.25
N ASN A 101 -3.52 -33.22 29.52
CA ASN A 101 -4.40 -33.23 30.69
C ASN A 101 -4.95 -31.83 31.03
N VAL A 102 -4.77 -30.86 30.14
CA VAL A 102 -5.35 -29.52 30.28
C VAL A 102 -6.86 -29.60 30.27
N SER A 103 -7.49 -28.95 31.24
CA SER A 103 -8.93 -28.73 31.24
C SER A 103 -9.26 -27.57 30.32
N VAL A 104 -10.40 -27.61 29.62
CA VAL A 104 -10.89 -26.47 28.86
C VAL A 104 -12.21 -26.03 29.46
N GLU A 105 -12.37 -24.74 29.69
CA GLU A 105 -13.59 -24.13 30.19
C GLU A 105 -14.08 -23.10 29.19
N LEU A 106 -15.39 -23.06 28.93
CA LEU A 106 -16.06 -22.00 28.17
C LEU A 106 -17.03 -21.27 29.09
N ASP A 107 -16.83 -19.97 29.25
CA ASP A 107 -17.63 -19.12 30.13
C ASP A 107 -17.77 -19.73 31.54
N LYS A 108 -16.62 -20.17 32.10
CA LYS A 108 -16.45 -20.86 33.40
C LYS A 108 -17.09 -22.24 33.50
N LYS A 109 -17.59 -22.81 32.41
CA LYS A 109 -18.13 -24.18 32.38
C LYS A 109 -17.10 -25.12 31.78
N ALA A 110 -16.73 -26.16 32.52
CA ALA A 110 -15.84 -27.20 32.03
C ALA A 110 -16.43 -27.89 30.80
N LEU A 111 -15.61 -27.96 29.74
CA LEU A 111 -15.91 -28.67 28.51
C LEU A 111 -15.39 -30.10 28.62
N ASN A 112 -16.20 -31.07 28.21
CA ASN A 112 -15.73 -32.44 28.05
C ASN A 112 -15.12 -32.59 26.65
N ILE A 113 -13.96 -31.99 26.43
CA ILE A 113 -13.17 -32.13 25.20
C ILE A 113 -11.79 -32.66 25.50
N ARG A 114 -11.20 -33.38 24.54
CA ARG A 114 -9.80 -33.81 24.62
C ARG A 114 -8.95 -32.85 23.81
N THR A 115 -7.84 -32.41 24.40
CA THR A 115 -6.84 -31.59 23.73
C THR A 115 -5.58 -32.39 23.42
N ILE A 116 -4.99 -32.12 22.26
CA ILE A 116 -3.66 -32.60 21.87
C ILE A 116 -2.72 -31.42 21.92
N ASN A 117 -1.56 -31.58 22.57
CA ASN A 117 -0.47 -30.61 22.52
C ASN A 117 0.47 -30.99 21.36
N ILE A 118 0.69 -30.07 20.42
CA ILE A 118 1.65 -30.23 19.32
C ILE A 118 2.55 -29.00 19.35
N ASN A 119 3.84 -29.19 19.63
CA ASN A 119 4.83 -28.11 19.72
C ASN A 119 4.37 -26.93 20.61
N GLY A 120 3.81 -27.23 21.79
CA GLY A 120 3.32 -26.22 22.74
C GLY A 120 1.87 -25.77 22.49
N ARG A 121 1.31 -25.99 21.30
CA ARG A 121 -0.05 -25.54 20.94
C ARG A 121 -1.11 -26.58 21.23
N TYR A 122 -2.24 -26.15 21.78
CA TYR A 122 -3.37 -27.00 22.09
C TYR A 122 -4.38 -27.06 20.95
N TYR A 123 -4.69 -28.28 20.51
CA TYR A 123 -5.66 -28.57 19.46
C TYR A 123 -6.83 -29.36 20.02
N ALA A 124 -8.05 -29.09 19.55
CA ALA A 124 -9.24 -29.86 19.89
C ALA A 124 -10.02 -30.25 18.63
N ALA A 125 -10.85 -31.28 18.73
CA ALA A 125 -11.64 -31.74 17.59
C ALA A 125 -12.62 -30.63 17.15
N LEU A 126 -12.61 -30.31 15.87
CA LEU A 126 -13.41 -29.24 15.28
C LEU A 126 -14.91 -29.41 15.60
N ALA A 127 -15.42 -30.63 15.46
CA ALA A 127 -16.82 -30.95 15.74
C ALA A 127 -17.21 -30.70 17.20
N ASP A 128 -16.31 -30.97 18.15
CA ASP A 128 -16.56 -30.72 19.57
C ASP A 128 -16.63 -29.21 19.83
N LEU A 129 -15.69 -28.43 19.26
CA LEU A 129 -15.69 -26.99 19.40
C LEU A 129 -16.96 -26.36 18.80
N CYS A 130 -17.38 -26.80 17.60
CA CYS A 130 -18.63 -26.36 16.98
C CYS A 130 -19.86 -26.70 17.85
N TYR A 131 -19.89 -27.89 18.46
CA TYR A 131 -20.95 -28.29 19.38
C TYR A 131 -21.06 -27.34 20.57
N TYR A 132 -19.95 -27.04 21.24
CA TYR A 132 -19.97 -26.16 22.43
C TYR A 132 -20.24 -24.69 22.10
N LEU A 133 -19.88 -24.24 20.90
CA LEU A 133 -20.25 -22.91 20.41
C LEU A 133 -21.69 -22.86 19.88
N ASN A 134 -22.37 -24.00 19.72
CA ASN A 134 -23.71 -24.13 19.16
C ASN A 134 -23.81 -23.52 17.74
N VAL A 135 -22.84 -23.84 16.89
CA VAL A 135 -22.76 -23.38 15.50
C VAL A 135 -22.92 -24.52 14.51
N ASP A 136 -23.46 -24.20 13.33
CA ASP A 136 -23.63 -25.17 12.25
C ASP A 136 -22.41 -25.14 11.31
N TYR A 137 -22.14 -26.27 10.65
CA TYR A 137 -21.14 -26.32 9.58
C TYR A 137 -21.60 -27.20 8.42
N LYS A 138 -21.08 -26.92 7.23
CA LYS A 138 -21.21 -27.74 6.03
C LYS A 138 -19.83 -28.22 5.60
N ALA A 139 -19.68 -29.52 5.39
CA ALA A 139 -18.47 -30.10 4.83
C ALA A 139 -18.74 -30.57 3.39
N ASP A 140 -17.90 -30.12 2.46
CA ASP A 140 -17.84 -30.62 1.10
C ASP A 140 -16.58 -31.48 0.96
N VAL A 141 -16.78 -32.78 0.77
CA VAL A 141 -15.72 -33.78 0.68
C VAL A 141 -14.95 -33.67 -0.64
N ASN A 142 -15.61 -33.21 -1.71
CA ASN A 142 -14.99 -33.10 -3.04
C ASN A 142 -14.01 -31.93 -3.09
N THR A 143 -14.45 -30.77 -2.60
CA THR A 143 -13.60 -29.56 -2.54
C THR A 143 -12.73 -29.51 -1.29
N LYS A 144 -12.95 -30.43 -0.34
CA LYS A 144 -12.32 -30.47 0.99
C LYS A 144 -12.47 -29.13 1.72
N ILE A 145 -13.67 -28.58 1.72
CA ILE A 145 -13.99 -27.34 2.43
C ILE A 145 -14.93 -27.65 3.59
N VAL A 146 -14.61 -27.13 4.78
CA VAL A 146 -15.54 -27.06 5.90
C VAL A 146 -15.89 -25.60 6.12
N ASN A 147 -17.15 -25.25 5.94
CA ASN A 147 -17.64 -23.90 6.16
C ASN A 147 -18.56 -23.85 7.38
N ILE A 148 -18.21 -23.02 8.35
CA ILE A 148 -18.88 -22.88 9.65
C ILE A 148 -19.66 -21.59 9.65
N PHE A 149 -20.90 -21.63 10.11
CA PHE A 149 -21.78 -20.46 10.15
C PHE A 149 -21.93 -19.98 11.58
N LYS A 150 -21.56 -18.73 11.85
CA LYS A 150 -21.67 -18.15 13.21
C LYS A 150 -23.11 -18.15 13.71
N ASP A 151 -24.05 -17.86 12.82
CA ASP A 151 -25.48 -17.97 13.11
C ASP A 151 -25.98 -19.38 12.82
N LYS A 152 -26.68 -19.97 13.80
CA LYS A 152 -27.34 -21.26 13.64
C LYS A 152 -28.46 -21.15 12.61
N LYS A 153 -28.35 -21.89 11.49
CA LYS A 153 -29.29 -21.83 10.37
C LYS A 153 -30.12 -23.12 10.20
N THR A 154 -29.82 -24.19 10.95
CA THR A 154 -30.44 -25.50 10.76
C THR A 154 -30.78 -26.26 12.05
N THR A 155 -31.75 -27.16 11.94
CA THR A 155 -32.16 -28.16 12.96
C THR A 155 -31.29 -29.43 12.91
N ILE A 156 -29.98 -29.30 12.70
CA ILE A 156 -29.07 -30.45 12.64
C ILE A 156 -28.75 -30.90 14.07
N LYS A 157 -29.02 -32.17 14.39
CA LYS A 157 -28.66 -32.77 15.68
C LYS A 157 -27.14 -32.84 15.78
N SER A 158 -26.58 -32.07 16.69
CA SER A 158 -25.15 -31.98 16.91
C SER A 158 -24.63 -33.18 17.73
N ALA A 159 -23.48 -33.70 17.29
CA ALA A 159 -22.59 -34.68 17.92
C ALA A 159 -23.14 -36.10 18.18
N GLU A 160 -22.78 -37.06 17.31
CA GLU A 160 -22.78 -38.48 17.64
C GLU A 160 -21.85 -38.75 18.84
N LYS A 161 -22.43 -39.37 19.86
CA LYS A 161 -21.79 -39.69 21.14
C LYS A 161 -20.99 -40.99 20.96
N PHE A 162 -19.65 -40.96 20.97
CA PHE A 162 -18.85 -42.19 21.13
C PHE A 162 -17.58 -42.06 21.99
N ILE A 163 -17.47 -43.08 22.84
CA ILE A 163 -16.50 -43.46 23.90
C ILE A 163 -15.43 -44.36 23.24
N LYS A 164 -14.12 -44.40 23.57
CA LYS A 164 -13.45 -44.94 24.77
C LYS A 164 -11.96 -44.55 24.68
N ARG A 165 -11.32 -44.21 25.81
CA ARG A 165 -9.94 -43.68 25.86
C ARG A 165 -8.90 -44.81 25.90
N SER A 166 -8.01 -44.85 24.92
CA SER A 166 -6.74 -45.58 25.01
C SER A 166 -5.71 -44.73 25.76
N ARG A 167 -4.95 -45.33 26.69
CA ARG A 167 -3.78 -44.71 27.36
C ARG A 167 -2.56 -44.87 26.46
N ILE A 168 -2.29 -43.88 25.63
CA ILE A 168 -0.99 -43.70 24.99
C ILE A 168 -0.75 -42.19 25.01
N ASP A 169 0.33 -41.75 25.65
CA ASP A 169 0.62 -40.31 25.82
C ASP A 169 1.08 -39.65 24.52
N LEU A 170 1.56 -40.43 23.55
CA LEU A 170 1.99 -39.99 22.22
C LEU A 170 0.90 -40.25 21.17
N VAL A 171 0.56 -39.22 20.39
CA VAL A 171 -0.38 -39.31 19.28
C VAL A 171 0.29 -38.88 17.98
N LYS A 172 0.16 -39.73 16.97
CA LYS A 172 0.62 -39.44 15.61
C LYS A 172 -0.52 -38.75 14.86
N VAL A 173 -0.27 -37.56 14.33
CA VAL A 173 -1.27 -36.77 13.58
C VAL A 173 -0.76 -36.48 12.17
N LEU A 174 -1.69 -36.42 11.22
CA LEU A 174 -1.41 -36.09 9.83
C LEU A 174 -1.87 -34.67 9.54
N PRO A 175 -1.21 -33.89 8.69
CA PRO A 175 -1.74 -32.61 8.22
C PRO A 175 -3.14 -32.77 7.63
N GLY A 176 -4.03 -31.88 8.05
CA GLY A 176 -5.42 -31.87 7.62
C GLY A 176 -5.54 -31.46 6.16
N GLN A 177 -6.52 -32.06 5.48
CA GLN A 177 -6.75 -31.78 4.06
C GLN A 177 -7.91 -30.81 3.82
N TYR A 178 -8.59 -30.37 4.89
CA TYR A 178 -9.75 -29.49 4.78
C TYR A 178 -9.35 -28.02 4.98
N SER A 179 -9.75 -27.16 4.03
CA SER A 179 -9.78 -25.71 4.24
C SER A 179 -10.98 -25.35 5.12
N ILE A 180 -10.73 -24.56 6.16
CA ILE A 180 -11.76 -24.14 7.11
C ILE A 180 -12.15 -22.70 6.78
N LYS A 181 -13.45 -22.48 6.59
CA LYS A 181 -14.05 -21.19 6.37
C LYS A 181 -15.04 -20.87 7.48
N ILE A 182 -15.17 -19.59 7.81
CA ILE A 182 -16.22 -19.08 8.69
C ILE A 182 -17.00 -18.04 7.91
N ASP A 183 -18.31 -18.25 7.79
CA ASP A 183 -19.22 -17.44 6.98
C ASP A 183 -18.68 -17.20 5.56
N ASN A 184 -18.17 -18.27 4.91
CA ASN A 184 -17.51 -18.27 3.59
C ASN A 184 -16.16 -17.55 3.48
N ILE A 185 -15.63 -16.99 4.57
CA ILE A 185 -14.31 -16.34 4.59
C ILE A 185 -13.25 -17.35 5.02
N ASP A 186 -12.14 -17.40 4.29
CA ASP A 186 -11.02 -18.28 4.58
C ASP A 186 -10.34 -17.88 5.90
N THR A 187 -10.17 -18.86 6.77
CA THR A 187 -9.58 -18.67 8.10
C THR A 187 -8.09 -18.96 8.13
N CYS A 188 -7.54 -19.56 7.07
CA CYS A 188 -6.17 -20.07 7.01
C CYS A 188 -5.81 -20.90 8.26
N LEU A 189 -6.80 -21.60 8.84
CA LEU A 189 -6.57 -22.48 9.96
C LEU A 189 -5.88 -23.74 9.48
N GLU A 190 -4.66 -23.94 9.98
CA GLU A 190 -4.04 -25.25 9.94
C GLU A 190 -4.88 -26.22 10.76
N SER A 191 -5.08 -27.42 10.22
CA SER A 191 -5.76 -28.51 10.92
C SER A 191 -4.91 -29.77 10.85
N TYR A 192 -5.16 -30.69 11.78
CA TYR A 192 -4.55 -32.01 11.80
C TYR A 192 -5.62 -33.09 11.87
N ILE A 193 -5.35 -34.25 11.27
CA ILE A 193 -6.18 -35.44 11.35
C ILE A 193 -5.58 -36.37 12.40
N TYR A 194 -6.39 -36.69 13.41
CA TYR A 194 -6.09 -37.70 14.42
C TYR A 194 -7.31 -38.61 14.61
N ALA A 195 -7.09 -39.92 14.51
CA ALA A 195 -8.15 -40.92 14.63
C ALA A 195 -9.39 -40.61 13.76
N GLY A 196 -9.16 -40.15 12.52
CA GLY A 196 -10.21 -39.81 11.56
C GLY A 196 -10.97 -38.51 11.85
N ARG A 197 -10.56 -37.72 12.84
CA ARG A 197 -11.18 -36.43 13.18
C ARG A 197 -10.25 -35.27 12.87
N SER A 198 -10.80 -34.16 12.40
CA SER A 198 -10.09 -32.89 12.23
C SER A 198 -9.95 -32.17 13.56
N TYR A 199 -8.72 -31.80 13.89
CA TYR A 199 -8.32 -31.04 15.06
C TYR A 199 -7.82 -29.67 14.62
N VAL A 200 -8.25 -28.63 15.33
CA VAL A 200 -7.91 -27.24 15.04
C VAL A 200 -7.29 -26.58 16.28
N PRO A 201 -6.42 -25.59 16.11
CA PRO A 201 -5.81 -24.89 17.23
C PRO A 201 -6.89 -24.15 18.01
N VAL A 202 -7.04 -24.50 19.30
CA VAL A 202 -8.12 -23.99 20.15
C VAL A 202 -8.08 -22.46 20.20
N ARG A 203 -6.86 -21.88 20.28
CA ARG A 203 -6.66 -20.44 20.33
C ARG A 203 -7.29 -19.73 19.13
N TYR A 204 -6.73 -19.97 17.95
CA TYR A 204 -7.14 -19.28 16.73
C TYR A 204 -8.59 -19.58 16.34
N PHE A 205 -9.06 -20.80 16.57
CA PHE A 205 -10.44 -21.14 16.29
C PHE A 205 -11.42 -20.31 17.13
N MET A 206 -11.18 -20.19 18.43
CA MET A 206 -12.07 -19.48 19.35
C MET A 206 -12.01 -17.97 19.17
N GLU A 207 -10.86 -17.40 18.80
CA GLU A 207 -10.74 -15.99 18.43
C GLU A 207 -11.70 -15.60 17.29
N MET A 208 -11.95 -16.51 16.35
CA MET A 208 -12.89 -16.27 15.25
C MET A 208 -14.35 -16.16 15.70
N PHE A 209 -14.68 -16.56 16.93
CA PHE A 209 -15.98 -16.40 17.57
C PHE A 209 -15.97 -15.34 18.67
N ASP A 210 -15.04 -14.39 18.57
CA ASP A 210 -14.93 -13.22 19.46
C ASP A 210 -14.74 -13.63 20.94
N LYS A 211 -13.99 -14.72 21.14
CA LYS A 211 -13.61 -15.25 22.46
C LYS A 211 -12.15 -14.92 22.79
N THR A 212 -11.90 -14.62 24.06
CA THR A 212 -10.56 -14.51 24.65
C THR A 212 -10.16 -15.81 25.33
N ILE A 213 -8.84 -16.05 25.39
CA ILE A 213 -8.28 -17.36 25.73
C ILE A 213 -7.08 -17.17 26.63
N ASP A 214 -7.25 -17.60 27.87
CA ASP A 214 -6.25 -17.51 28.93
C ASP A 214 -5.83 -18.90 29.39
N TYR A 215 -4.53 -19.11 29.53
CA TYR A 215 -4.02 -20.31 30.18
C TYR A 215 -3.80 -20.04 31.67
N LEU A 216 -4.62 -20.66 32.50
CA LEU A 216 -4.59 -20.55 33.95
C LEU A 216 -3.68 -21.66 34.50
N ALA A 217 -2.37 -21.37 34.54
CA ALA A 217 -1.33 -22.32 34.94
C ALA A 217 -1.62 -23.02 36.27
N ALA A 218 -2.09 -22.28 37.28
CA ALA A 218 -2.41 -22.82 38.60
C ALA A 218 -3.50 -23.91 38.58
N ARG A 219 -4.38 -23.90 37.57
CA ARG A 219 -5.45 -24.89 37.40
C ARG A 219 -5.21 -25.83 36.22
N ASN A 220 -4.07 -25.69 35.54
CA ASN A 220 -3.79 -26.35 34.26
C ASN A 220 -4.99 -26.28 33.30
N THR A 221 -5.58 -25.08 33.15
CA THR A 221 -6.87 -24.90 32.47
C THR A 221 -6.76 -23.82 31.39
N ILE A 222 -7.26 -24.11 30.19
CA ILE A 222 -7.55 -23.11 29.16
C ILE A 222 -8.94 -22.54 29.46
N SER A 223 -9.00 -21.27 29.84
CA SER A 223 -10.23 -20.52 30.04
C SER A 223 -10.57 -19.76 28.77
N ILE A 224 -11.74 -20.07 28.21
CA ILE A 224 -12.32 -19.38 27.06
C ILE A 224 -13.48 -18.54 27.58
N SER A 225 -13.48 -17.25 27.28
CA SER A 225 -14.54 -16.33 27.69
C SER A 225 -14.92 -15.37 26.59
N LYS A 226 -16.09 -14.73 26.69
CA LYS A 226 -16.42 -13.61 25.82
C LYS A 226 -15.36 -12.50 25.94
N ALA A 227 -14.88 -11.97 24.81
CA ALA A 227 -14.01 -10.81 24.82
C ALA A 227 -14.69 -9.64 25.54
N GLN A 228 -14.00 -9.04 26.51
CA GLN A 228 -14.41 -7.79 27.13
C GLN A 228 -13.61 -6.66 26.49
N ASP A 229 -14.30 -5.72 25.87
CA ASP A 229 -13.70 -4.59 25.20
C ASP A 229 -14.08 -3.28 25.90
N GLN A 230 -13.12 -2.37 26.03
CA GLN A 230 -13.31 -1.09 26.69
C GLN A 230 -14.03 -0.15 25.74
N VAL A 231 -15.12 0.43 26.22
CA VAL A 231 -15.81 1.50 25.52
C VAL A 231 -14.99 2.79 25.68
N ILE A 232 -14.52 3.32 24.56
CA ILE A 232 -13.71 4.55 24.49
C ILE A 232 -14.49 5.74 23.96
N GLY A 233 -15.73 5.53 23.52
CA GLY A 233 -16.61 6.56 23.02
C GLY A 233 -17.93 6.00 22.55
N ALA A 234 -18.76 6.84 21.96
CA ALA A 234 -20.00 6.43 21.32
C ALA A 234 -20.40 7.40 20.21
N VAL A 235 -21.12 6.89 19.21
CA VAL A 235 -21.81 7.69 18.19
C VAL A 235 -23.28 7.32 18.26
N ASN A 236 -24.17 8.28 18.49
CA ASN A 236 -25.63 8.06 18.62
C ASN A 236 -26.01 6.90 19.57
N GLY A 237 -25.25 6.73 20.66
CA GLY A 237 -25.44 5.66 21.65
C GLY A 237 -24.85 4.30 21.27
N VAL A 238 -24.28 4.14 20.07
CA VAL A 238 -23.52 2.95 19.69
C VAL A 238 -22.08 3.11 20.16
N SER A 239 -21.62 2.16 20.97
CA SER A 239 -20.27 2.14 21.54
C SER A 239 -19.18 2.07 20.48
N LEU A 240 -18.12 2.85 20.70
CA LEU A 240 -16.83 2.72 20.04
C LEU A 240 -15.87 1.99 20.98
N TYR A 241 -15.12 1.03 20.45
CA TYR A 241 -14.32 0.13 21.26
C TYR A 241 -12.82 0.38 21.15
N LYS A 242 -12.10 0.08 22.23
CA LYS A 242 -10.65 0.23 22.28
C LYS A 242 -9.96 -0.67 21.28
N SER A 243 -10.47 -1.89 21.03
CA SER A 243 -9.87 -2.76 20.02
C SER A 243 -9.93 -2.17 18.60
N ASP A 244 -10.99 -1.43 18.27
CA ASP A 244 -11.10 -0.67 17.01
C ASP A 244 -10.05 0.41 16.92
N PHE A 245 -9.89 1.18 18.00
CA PHE A 245 -8.88 2.23 18.06
C PHE A 245 -7.45 1.66 17.95
N ASP A 246 -7.15 0.62 18.73
CA ASP A 246 -5.81 0.02 18.79
C ASP A 246 -5.38 -0.55 17.45
N PHE A 247 -6.31 -1.12 16.67
CA PHE A 247 -6.04 -1.64 15.33
C PHE A 247 -5.42 -0.58 14.41
N PHE A 248 -5.92 0.65 14.45
CA PHE A 248 -5.41 1.74 13.61
C PHE A 248 -4.28 2.53 14.28
N TYR A 249 -4.28 2.61 15.61
CA TYR A 249 -3.31 3.41 16.37
C TYR A 249 -1.94 2.74 16.47
N ASN A 250 -1.88 1.44 16.79
CA ASN A 250 -0.63 0.79 17.20
C ASN A 250 0.45 0.86 16.12
N GLY A 251 0.14 0.45 14.88
CA GLY A 251 1.09 0.50 13.77
C GLY A 251 1.55 1.92 13.42
N GLN A 252 0.65 2.90 13.46
CA GLN A 252 0.98 4.30 13.17
C GLN A 252 1.80 4.96 14.28
N SER A 253 1.51 4.62 15.54
CA SER A 253 2.19 5.20 16.70
C SER A 253 3.68 4.84 16.73
N LYS A 254 4.04 3.65 16.24
CA LYS A 254 5.43 3.23 16.05
C LYS A 254 6.14 4.12 15.02
N ASN A 255 5.53 4.34 13.86
CA ASN A 255 6.10 5.21 12.82
C ASN A 255 6.27 6.66 13.31
N VAL A 256 5.33 7.18 14.10
CA VAL A 256 5.46 8.48 14.75
C VAL A 256 6.62 8.47 15.75
N ALA A 257 6.73 7.44 16.58
CA ALA A 257 7.82 7.32 17.56
C ALA A 257 9.22 7.24 16.90
N GLU A 258 9.31 6.63 15.71
CA GLU A 258 10.56 6.52 14.95
C GLU A 258 10.94 7.80 14.20
N SER A 259 9.95 8.61 13.77
CA SER A 259 10.19 9.81 12.95
C SER A 259 10.16 11.13 13.72
N ALA A 260 9.51 11.17 14.88
CA ALA A 260 9.37 12.37 15.71
C ALA A 260 10.66 12.65 16.51
N THR A 261 10.89 13.94 16.80
CA THR A 261 11.92 14.34 17.77
C THR A 261 11.36 14.16 19.19
N LYS A 262 12.25 14.02 20.19
CA LYS A 262 11.82 13.96 21.60
C LYS A 262 10.94 15.14 22.01
N GLU A 263 11.15 16.31 21.43
CA GLU A 263 10.43 17.55 21.77
C GLU A 263 9.00 17.57 21.21
N ASN A 264 8.74 16.93 20.06
CA ASN A 264 7.42 16.96 19.41
C ASN A 264 6.64 15.65 19.53
N LEU A 265 7.26 14.56 20.01
CA LEU A 265 6.66 13.23 20.12
C LEU A 265 5.29 13.24 20.80
N ASP A 266 5.17 13.85 21.99
CA ASP A 266 3.91 13.88 22.74
C ASP A 266 2.79 14.59 21.98
N SER A 267 3.13 15.70 21.31
CA SER A 267 2.19 16.45 20.47
C SER A 267 1.75 15.63 19.26
N GLU A 268 2.67 14.95 18.57
CA GLU A 268 2.36 14.14 17.39
C GLU A 268 1.53 12.90 17.77
N LEU A 269 1.86 12.22 18.88
CA LEU A 269 1.05 11.11 19.40
C LEU A 269 -0.34 11.57 19.82
N LYS A 270 -0.48 12.75 20.45
CA LYS A 270 -1.79 13.31 20.79
C LYS A 270 -2.63 13.61 19.55
N LYS A 271 -2.03 14.17 18.50
CA LYS A 271 -2.70 14.38 17.21
C LYS A 271 -3.12 13.04 16.60
N LEU A 272 -2.23 12.05 16.59
CA LEU A 272 -2.54 10.71 16.08
C LEU A 272 -3.73 10.08 16.82
N LYS A 273 -3.77 10.16 18.16
CA LYS A 273 -4.91 9.67 18.94
C LYS A 273 -6.22 10.31 18.50
N GLN A 274 -6.24 11.64 18.34
CA GLN A 274 -7.44 12.33 17.89
C GLN A 274 -7.83 11.93 16.46
N THR A 275 -6.86 11.86 15.55
CA THR A 275 -7.06 11.43 14.16
C THR A 275 -7.64 10.01 14.08
N VAL A 276 -7.11 9.06 14.86
CA VAL A 276 -7.62 7.68 14.88
C VAL A 276 -9.02 7.63 15.50
N PHE A 277 -9.30 8.43 16.53
CA PHE A 277 -10.65 8.54 17.08
C PHE A 277 -11.67 9.06 16.06
N ASP A 278 -11.32 10.14 15.36
CA ASP A 278 -12.16 10.69 14.31
C ASP A 278 -12.40 9.67 13.20
N TYR A 279 -11.39 8.87 12.85
CA TYR A 279 -11.51 7.80 11.87
C TYR A 279 -12.49 6.69 12.31
N ILE A 280 -12.40 6.19 13.55
CA ILE A 280 -13.34 5.15 14.02
C ILE A 280 -14.78 5.70 14.16
N VAL A 281 -14.93 7.00 14.42
CA VAL A 281 -16.23 7.69 14.36
C VAL A 281 -16.78 7.68 12.94
N GLU A 282 -15.96 8.02 11.94
CA GLU A 282 -16.36 7.98 10.52
C GLU A 282 -16.77 6.56 10.09
N GLU A 283 -15.97 5.54 10.42
CA GLU A 283 -16.32 4.13 10.17
C GLU A 283 -17.67 3.74 10.80
N ALA A 284 -17.93 4.19 12.03
CA ALA A 284 -19.21 3.96 12.69
C ALA A 284 -20.37 4.65 11.95
N LEU A 285 -20.19 5.91 11.53
CA LEU A 285 -21.19 6.67 10.77
C LEU A 285 -21.49 6.01 9.43
N ILE A 286 -20.48 5.52 8.72
CA ILE A 286 -20.66 4.80 7.45
C ILE A 286 -21.49 3.54 7.68
N LYS A 287 -21.14 2.73 8.67
CA LYS A 287 -21.89 1.52 9.02
C LYS A 287 -23.33 1.81 9.40
N MET A 288 -23.59 2.92 10.10
CA MET A 288 -24.93 3.36 10.48
C MET A 288 -25.80 3.80 9.30
N ASN A 289 -25.19 4.50 8.34
CA ASN A 289 -25.92 5.02 7.16
C ASN A 289 -25.99 3.99 6.02
N MET A 290 -25.18 2.94 6.08
CA MET A 290 -25.17 1.85 5.10
C MET A 290 -26.49 1.07 5.13
N PRO A 291 -27.24 0.98 4.01
CA PRO A 291 -28.49 0.23 3.97
C PRO A 291 -28.22 -1.26 4.11
N LYS A 292 -29.20 -2.01 4.66
CA LYS A 292 -29.08 -3.47 4.86
C LYS A 292 -28.68 -4.22 3.57
N SER A 293 -29.11 -3.77 2.40
CA SER A 293 -28.71 -4.37 1.11
C SER A 293 -27.21 -4.38 0.86
N HIS A 294 -26.47 -3.41 1.42
CA HIS A 294 -25.01 -3.30 1.30
C HIS A 294 -24.26 -3.96 2.47
N THR A 295 -24.97 -4.53 3.45
CA THR A 295 -24.35 -5.31 4.55
C THR A 295 -24.10 -6.77 4.15
N VAL A 296 -24.69 -7.22 3.04
CA VAL A 296 -24.64 -8.60 2.58
C VAL A 296 -23.57 -8.75 1.49
N LEU A 297 -22.64 -9.67 1.69
CA LEU A 297 -21.63 -10.00 0.69
C LEU A 297 -22.23 -10.85 -0.45
N THR A 298 -21.86 -10.49 -1.68
CA THR A 298 -22.06 -11.34 -2.87
C THR A 298 -20.96 -12.40 -2.97
N ASP A 299 -21.13 -13.39 -3.84
CA ASP A 299 -20.08 -14.39 -4.12
C ASP A 299 -18.78 -13.73 -4.60
N SER A 300 -18.88 -12.68 -5.43
CA SER A 300 -17.72 -11.85 -5.82
C SER A 300 -17.04 -11.24 -4.60
N GLY A 301 -17.82 -10.65 -3.68
CA GLY A 301 -17.26 -10.04 -2.48
C GLY A 301 -16.52 -11.03 -1.58
N TYR A 302 -17.06 -12.25 -1.41
CA TYR A 302 -16.33 -13.30 -0.71
C TYR A 302 -15.03 -13.67 -1.42
N ASN A 303 -15.05 -13.78 -2.75
CA ASN A 303 -13.86 -14.11 -3.52
C ASN A 303 -12.78 -13.03 -3.43
N GLU A 304 -13.16 -11.75 -3.48
CA GLU A 304 -12.24 -10.62 -3.37
C GLU A 304 -11.59 -10.54 -1.99
N ILE A 305 -12.39 -10.69 -0.92
CA ILE A 305 -11.89 -10.75 0.47
C ILE A 305 -10.93 -11.92 0.65
N ASN A 306 -11.30 -13.12 0.21
CA ASN A 306 -10.46 -14.31 0.32
C ASN A 306 -9.16 -14.13 -0.47
N SER A 307 -9.23 -13.59 -1.68
CA SER A 307 -8.05 -13.32 -2.51
C SER A 307 -7.11 -12.31 -1.85
N TYR A 308 -7.65 -11.26 -1.22
CA TYR A 308 -6.84 -10.31 -0.47
C TYR A 308 -6.14 -10.98 0.72
N ILE A 309 -6.86 -11.77 1.52
CA ILE A 309 -6.28 -12.54 2.63
C ILE A 309 -5.15 -13.45 2.14
N SER A 310 -5.39 -14.21 1.05
CA SER A 310 -4.38 -15.10 0.46
C SER A 310 -3.12 -14.34 0.01
N ARG A 311 -3.29 -13.20 -0.69
CA ARG A 311 -2.15 -12.35 -1.09
C ARG A 311 -1.36 -11.82 0.10
N MET A 312 -2.05 -11.48 1.19
CA MET A 312 -1.38 -11.03 2.42
C MET A 312 -0.61 -12.17 3.08
N VAL A 313 -1.20 -13.37 3.16
CA VAL A 313 -0.51 -14.56 3.66
C VAL A 313 0.74 -14.87 2.84
N GLU A 314 0.63 -14.84 1.51
CA GLU A 314 1.75 -15.08 0.59
C GLU A 314 2.85 -14.02 0.71
N ARG A 315 2.48 -12.73 0.71
CA ARG A 315 3.41 -11.59 0.82
C ARG A 315 4.30 -11.70 2.06
N TYR A 316 3.75 -12.15 3.17
CA TYR A 316 4.50 -12.31 4.42
C TYR A 316 5.20 -13.68 4.55
N GLY A 317 5.10 -14.57 3.56
CA GLY A 317 5.76 -15.88 3.58
C GLY A 317 5.04 -16.94 4.41
N GLY A 318 3.73 -16.81 4.60
CA GLY A 318 2.86 -17.78 5.27
C GLY A 318 2.07 -17.20 6.44
N ILE A 319 1.04 -17.94 6.86
CA ILE A 319 0.06 -17.47 7.85
C ILE A 319 0.70 -17.20 9.22
N GLU A 320 1.70 -18.00 9.61
CA GLU A 320 2.41 -17.83 10.88
C GLU A 320 3.23 -16.53 10.91
N LYS A 321 3.86 -16.18 9.79
CA LYS A 321 4.61 -14.93 9.69
C LYS A 321 3.68 -13.72 9.67
N LEU A 322 2.56 -13.80 8.96
CA LEU A 322 1.52 -12.77 8.99
C LEU A 322 0.95 -12.57 10.40
N ARG A 323 0.59 -13.65 11.10
CA ARG A 323 0.14 -13.60 12.50
C ARG A 323 1.18 -12.96 13.41
N SER A 324 2.47 -13.31 13.24
CA SER A 324 3.56 -12.73 14.01
C SER A 324 3.70 -11.22 13.78
N VAL A 325 3.58 -10.75 12.53
CA VAL A 325 3.62 -9.31 12.22
C VAL A 325 2.42 -8.59 12.83
N LEU A 326 1.20 -9.10 12.66
CA LEU A 326 0.01 -8.50 13.26
C LEU A 326 0.10 -8.44 14.79
N ALA A 327 0.67 -9.47 15.41
CA ALA A 327 0.86 -9.51 16.86
C ALA A 327 1.83 -8.43 17.38
N GLN A 328 2.81 -7.98 16.58
CA GLN A 328 3.69 -6.86 16.94
C GLN A 328 2.89 -5.57 17.12
N ASP A 329 1.84 -5.40 16.32
CA ASP A 329 0.89 -4.28 16.42
C ASP A 329 -0.29 -4.60 17.36
N LYS A 330 -0.21 -5.70 18.12
CA LYS A 330 -1.26 -6.20 19.02
C LYS A 330 -2.61 -6.43 18.32
N VAL A 331 -2.55 -6.81 17.04
CA VAL A 331 -3.70 -7.15 16.21
C VAL A 331 -3.79 -8.66 16.06
N SER A 332 -4.96 -9.24 16.31
CA SER A 332 -5.22 -10.64 15.98
C SER A 332 -5.54 -10.82 14.50
N PHE A 333 -5.29 -12.02 13.98
CA PHE A 333 -5.67 -12.34 12.61
C PHE A 333 -7.19 -12.29 12.38
N ASN A 334 -8.00 -12.62 13.39
CA ASN A 334 -9.46 -12.44 13.29
C ASN A 334 -9.84 -10.97 13.14
N GLN A 335 -9.24 -10.06 13.92
CA GLN A 335 -9.48 -8.62 13.76
C GLN A 335 -9.11 -8.17 12.34
N PHE A 336 -7.95 -8.57 11.82
CA PHE A 336 -7.57 -8.31 10.43
C PHE A 336 -8.63 -8.78 9.41
N ILE A 337 -9.18 -9.99 9.58
CA ILE A 337 -10.30 -10.47 8.74
C ILE A 337 -11.55 -9.59 8.89
N GLN A 338 -11.95 -9.26 10.12
CA GLN A 338 -13.13 -8.43 10.36
C GLN A 338 -12.99 -7.04 9.73
N TYR A 339 -11.83 -6.39 9.84
CA TYR A 339 -11.59 -5.10 9.18
C TYR A 339 -11.54 -5.22 7.67
N THR A 340 -10.93 -6.29 7.13
CA THR A 340 -10.93 -6.53 5.67
C THR A 340 -12.37 -6.61 5.15
N LYS A 341 -13.23 -7.37 5.83
CA LYS A 341 -14.66 -7.47 5.49
C LYS A 341 -15.38 -6.12 5.63
N SER A 342 -15.18 -5.44 6.75
CA SER A 342 -15.79 -4.13 7.04
C SER A 342 -15.41 -3.09 5.99
N SER A 343 -14.13 -3.04 5.63
CA SER A 343 -13.56 -2.13 4.65
C SER A 343 -14.11 -2.41 3.25
N TYR A 344 -14.24 -3.68 2.87
CA TYR A 344 -14.86 -4.07 1.60
C TYR A 344 -16.32 -3.57 1.48
N LEU A 345 -17.14 -3.84 2.50
CA LEU A 345 -18.54 -3.43 2.52
C LEU A 345 -18.68 -1.90 2.49
N SER A 346 -17.88 -1.20 3.30
CA SER A 346 -17.88 0.26 3.36
C SER A 346 -17.45 0.86 2.02
N THR A 347 -16.40 0.33 1.40
CA THR A 347 -15.92 0.79 0.08
C THR A 347 -16.99 0.60 -1.00
N ASN A 348 -17.63 -0.57 -1.05
CA ASN A 348 -18.71 -0.84 -2.01
C ASN A 348 -19.89 0.14 -1.81
N TYR A 349 -20.29 0.37 -0.56
CA TYR A 349 -21.33 1.34 -0.25
C TYR A 349 -20.94 2.77 -0.66
N LEU A 350 -19.75 3.24 -0.29
CA LEU A 350 -19.31 4.60 -0.64
C LEU A 350 -19.20 4.77 -2.16
N ASN A 351 -18.68 3.77 -2.87
CA ASN A 351 -18.63 3.75 -4.33
C ASN A 351 -20.02 3.85 -4.96
N SER A 352 -21.03 3.20 -4.37
CA SER A 352 -22.40 3.27 -4.87
C SER A 352 -23.03 4.66 -4.69
N LEU A 353 -22.56 5.46 -3.72
CA LEU A 353 -22.98 6.85 -3.52
C LEU A 353 -22.35 7.82 -4.53
N ILE A 354 -21.16 7.52 -5.05
CA ILE A 354 -20.40 8.41 -5.93
C ILE A 354 -20.41 8.02 -7.40
N LYS A 355 -20.99 6.87 -7.76
CA LYS A 355 -20.96 6.32 -9.13
C LYS A 355 -21.43 7.32 -10.21
N ASP A 356 -22.36 8.20 -9.86
CA ASP A 356 -22.96 9.20 -10.76
C ASP A 356 -22.45 10.62 -10.48
N VAL A 357 -21.53 10.79 -9.51
CA VAL A 357 -20.94 12.07 -9.17
C VAL A 357 -19.80 12.36 -10.14
N LYS A 358 -19.93 13.49 -10.83
CA LYS A 358 -19.00 14.00 -11.84
C LYS A 358 -18.77 15.48 -11.61
N ALA A 359 -17.65 15.99 -12.07
CA ALA A 359 -17.41 17.41 -12.12
C ALA A 359 -18.45 18.10 -13.01
N THR A 360 -18.95 19.23 -12.53
CA THR A 360 -19.82 20.12 -13.27
C THR A 360 -19.03 20.90 -14.33
N ASP A 361 -19.71 21.38 -15.37
CA ASP A 361 -19.09 22.23 -16.39
C ASP A 361 -18.51 23.51 -15.75
N GLU A 362 -19.17 24.03 -14.72
CA GLU A 362 -18.70 25.17 -13.94
C GLU A 362 -17.39 24.87 -13.19
N GLU A 363 -17.24 23.68 -12.60
CA GLU A 363 -16.00 23.26 -11.92
C GLU A 363 -14.84 23.08 -12.91
N ILE A 364 -15.13 22.53 -14.09
CA ILE A 364 -14.17 22.35 -15.19
C ILE A 364 -13.69 23.71 -15.69
N GLU A 365 -14.62 24.62 -16.00
CA GLU A 365 -14.30 25.98 -16.43
C GLU A 365 -13.47 26.71 -15.36
N LYS A 366 -13.91 26.65 -14.10
CA LYS A 366 -13.18 27.28 -13.00
C LYS A 366 -11.76 26.73 -12.86
N TYR A 367 -11.59 25.41 -12.93
CA TYR A 367 -10.27 24.79 -12.87
C TYR A 367 -9.37 25.27 -14.02
N TYR A 368 -9.90 25.33 -15.24
CA TYR A 368 -9.16 25.86 -16.38
C TYR A 368 -8.75 27.32 -16.17
N GLN A 369 -9.67 28.18 -15.72
CA GLN A 369 -9.38 29.60 -15.45
C GLN A 369 -8.32 29.79 -14.38
N ASP A 370 -8.43 29.06 -13.27
CA ASP A 370 -7.49 29.12 -12.15
C ASP A 370 -6.09 28.59 -12.55
N ASN A 371 -6.02 27.68 -13.52
CA ASN A 371 -4.79 27.03 -13.96
C ASN A 371 -4.38 27.38 -15.40
N LYS A 372 -4.89 28.50 -15.95
CA LYS A 372 -4.67 28.91 -17.36
C LYS A 372 -3.21 28.86 -17.82
N LYS A 373 -2.28 29.23 -16.91
CA LYS A 373 -0.83 29.25 -17.17
C LYS A 373 -0.24 27.86 -17.42
N SER A 374 -0.87 26.81 -16.88
CA SER A 374 -0.48 25.42 -17.10
C SER A 374 -0.96 24.89 -18.46
N PHE A 375 -1.87 25.61 -19.12
CA PHE A 375 -2.45 25.24 -20.42
C PHE A 375 -1.94 26.14 -21.56
N VAL A 376 -0.65 26.48 -21.50
CA VAL A 376 0.03 27.25 -22.54
C VAL A 376 0.97 26.33 -23.29
N GLN A 377 0.81 26.30 -24.61
CA GLN A 377 1.84 25.81 -25.50
C GLN A 377 2.87 26.95 -25.65
N PRO A 378 4.10 26.78 -25.15
CA PRO A 378 5.11 27.83 -25.23
C PRO A 378 5.51 28.08 -26.70
N GLU A 379 5.96 29.30 -26.98
CA GLU A 379 6.64 29.61 -28.24
C GLU A 379 7.89 28.73 -28.38
N LYS A 380 8.05 28.09 -29.55
CA LYS A 380 9.24 27.30 -29.88
C LYS A 380 9.83 27.74 -31.20
N VAL A 381 11.16 27.66 -31.28
CA VAL A 381 11.92 27.87 -32.52
C VAL A 381 12.65 26.59 -32.84
N LYS A 382 12.63 26.20 -34.11
CA LYS A 382 13.55 25.20 -34.66
C LYS A 382 14.64 25.92 -35.45
N ALA A 383 15.90 25.79 -35.03
CA ALA A 383 17.02 26.45 -35.70
C ALA A 383 18.21 25.50 -35.92
N LYS A 384 18.87 25.68 -37.06
CA LYS A 384 20.19 25.14 -37.36
C LYS A 384 21.24 26.18 -37.03
N HIS A 385 22.47 25.76 -36.74
CA HIS A 385 23.57 26.70 -36.54
C HIS A 385 24.92 26.16 -37.01
N ILE A 386 25.82 27.09 -37.31
CA ILE A 386 27.24 26.83 -37.54
C ILE A 386 27.99 27.49 -36.39
N LEU A 387 28.52 26.68 -35.48
CA LEU A 387 29.31 27.14 -34.34
C LEU A 387 30.80 27.12 -34.69
N PHE A 388 31.48 28.21 -34.36
CA PHE A 388 32.92 28.34 -34.33
C PHE A 388 33.37 28.67 -32.90
N PHE A 389 34.07 27.74 -32.24
CA PHE A 389 34.40 27.89 -30.82
C PHE A 389 35.44 28.99 -30.59
N THR A 390 35.19 29.87 -29.62
CA THR A 390 36.23 30.77 -29.09
C THR A 390 36.82 30.27 -27.78
N VAL A 391 36.28 29.16 -27.26
CA VAL A 391 36.76 28.47 -26.06
C VAL A 391 37.42 27.16 -26.42
N ASP A 392 38.46 26.79 -25.68
CA ASP A 392 39.09 25.48 -25.79
C ASP A 392 38.21 24.42 -25.14
N GLN A 393 37.71 23.46 -25.92
CA GLN A 393 36.80 22.44 -25.42
C GLN A 393 37.43 21.48 -24.39
N ALA A 394 38.77 21.38 -24.32
CA ALA A 394 39.46 20.54 -23.35
C ALA A 394 39.70 21.27 -22.03
N THR A 395 39.94 22.58 -22.07
CA THR A 395 40.27 23.37 -20.85
C THR A 395 39.13 24.25 -20.34
N GLY A 396 38.13 24.54 -21.17
CA GLY A 396 37.01 25.44 -20.87
C GLY A 396 37.37 26.93 -20.87
N GLY A 397 38.63 27.29 -21.13
CA GLY A 397 39.09 28.68 -21.19
C GLY A 397 39.04 29.28 -22.59
N ASP A 398 39.00 30.60 -22.68
CA ASP A 398 39.07 31.33 -23.95
C ASP A 398 40.38 31.05 -24.71
N TYR A 399 40.30 30.97 -26.02
CA TYR A 399 41.48 30.96 -26.89
C TYR A 399 42.23 32.31 -26.84
N PRO A 400 43.53 32.33 -27.18
CA PRO A 400 44.28 33.58 -27.34
C PRO A 400 43.60 34.52 -28.34
N LYS A 401 43.74 35.83 -28.10
CA LYS A 401 43.04 36.88 -28.85
C LYS A 401 43.26 36.76 -30.36
N GLU A 402 44.49 36.49 -30.80
CA GLU A 402 44.84 36.36 -32.21
C GLU A 402 44.07 35.21 -32.87
N LYS A 403 43.91 34.09 -32.15
CA LYS A 403 43.13 32.94 -32.63
C LYS A 403 41.63 33.26 -32.68
N ILE A 404 41.10 33.99 -31.71
CA ILE A 404 39.70 34.44 -31.74
C ILE A 404 39.45 35.35 -32.96
N GLU A 405 40.38 36.24 -33.29
CA GLU A 405 40.28 37.12 -34.48
C GLU A 405 40.29 36.32 -35.79
N GLU A 406 41.12 35.28 -35.89
CA GLU A 406 41.13 34.36 -37.04
C GLU A 406 39.80 33.59 -37.18
N ILE A 407 39.26 33.12 -36.06
CA ILE A 407 37.99 32.40 -36.00
C ILE A 407 36.84 33.32 -36.42
N GLU A 408 36.81 34.55 -35.93
CA GLU A 408 35.82 35.55 -36.33
C GLU A 408 35.90 35.85 -37.83
N LYS A 409 37.10 36.01 -38.39
CA LYS A 409 37.30 36.22 -39.82
C LYS A 409 36.76 35.05 -40.65
N LYS A 410 37.09 33.82 -40.25
CA LYS A 410 36.59 32.60 -40.90
C LYS A 410 35.06 32.53 -40.84
N ALA A 411 34.47 32.82 -39.68
CA ALA A 411 33.03 32.81 -39.52
C ALA A 411 32.34 33.88 -40.39
N LYS A 412 32.94 35.09 -40.52
CA LYS A 412 32.46 36.13 -41.45
C LYS A 412 32.54 35.71 -42.92
N GLU A 413 33.60 35.02 -43.33
CA GLU A 413 33.76 34.50 -44.69
C GLU A 413 32.71 33.42 -45.03
N VAL A 414 32.42 32.53 -44.08
CA VAL A 414 31.36 31.52 -44.21
C VAL A 414 29.99 32.18 -44.27
N LEU A 415 29.71 33.14 -43.39
CA LEU A 415 28.46 33.91 -43.41
C LEU A 415 28.26 34.62 -44.74
N LYS A 416 29.30 35.26 -45.28
CA LYS A 416 29.26 35.90 -46.59
C LYS A 416 28.92 34.90 -47.69
N SER A 417 29.57 33.74 -47.70
CA SER A 417 29.32 32.69 -48.69
C SER A 417 27.87 32.19 -48.64
N ILE A 418 27.30 32.04 -47.44
CA ILE A 418 25.89 31.67 -47.25
C ILE A 418 24.95 32.76 -47.80
N ARG A 419 25.27 34.04 -47.55
CA ARG A 419 24.49 35.18 -48.09
C ARG A 419 24.60 35.30 -49.61
N ASP A 420 25.74 34.90 -50.17
CA ASP A 420 25.98 34.86 -51.62
C ASP A 420 25.34 33.62 -52.30
N GLY A 421 24.64 32.76 -51.54
CA GLY A 421 23.82 31.66 -52.06
C GLY A 421 24.35 30.25 -51.84
N ALA A 422 25.42 30.06 -51.06
CA ALA A 422 25.88 28.73 -50.69
C ALA A 422 24.86 27.99 -49.80
N ASP A 423 24.79 26.66 -49.95
CA ASP A 423 23.88 25.84 -49.15
C ASP A 423 24.28 25.82 -47.66
N PHE A 424 23.32 26.08 -46.79
CA PHE A 424 23.57 26.19 -45.36
C PHE A 424 23.96 24.84 -44.74
N ASP A 425 23.34 23.74 -45.17
CA ASP A 425 23.59 22.42 -44.60
C ASP A 425 24.96 21.89 -45.02
N GLU A 426 25.40 22.18 -46.24
CA GLU A 426 26.77 21.92 -46.69
C GLU A 426 27.79 22.74 -45.89
N MET A 427 27.54 24.04 -45.68
CA MET A 427 28.41 24.90 -44.88
C MET A 427 28.47 24.46 -43.42
N MET A 428 27.34 24.06 -42.84
CA MET A 428 27.24 23.51 -41.49
C MET A 428 28.04 22.20 -41.36
N LYS A 429 27.91 21.28 -42.33
CA LYS A 429 28.70 20.03 -42.33
C LYS A 429 30.20 20.28 -42.48
N LYS A 430 30.58 21.28 -43.28
CA LYS A 430 31.99 21.57 -43.59
C LYS A 430 32.69 22.35 -42.49
N TYR A 431 32.00 23.30 -41.87
CA TYR A 431 32.61 24.27 -40.96
C TYR A 431 32.03 24.28 -39.55
N GLY A 432 30.89 23.63 -39.30
CA GLY A 432 30.28 23.58 -37.98
C GLY A 432 31.10 22.74 -37.01
N GLU A 433 31.37 23.31 -35.85
CA GLU A 433 32.18 22.66 -34.80
C GLU A 433 31.32 22.07 -33.68
N ASP A 434 30.02 22.37 -33.64
CA ASP A 434 29.08 21.79 -32.67
C ASP A 434 29.01 20.25 -32.78
N PRO A 435 29.42 19.49 -31.74
CA PRO A 435 29.33 18.04 -31.75
C PRO A 435 27.91 17.49 -31.93
N GLY A 436 26.90 18.20 -31.41
CA GLY A 436 25.50 17.78 -31.46
C GLY A 436 24.87 17.91 -32.84
N ALA A 437 25.40 18.78 -33.71
CA ALA A 437 24.85 19.03 -35.04
C ALA A 437 24.82 17.77 -35.93
N LYS A 438 25.70 16.78 -35.66
CA LYS A 438 25.69 15.48 -36.36
C LYS A 438 24.46 14.63 -36.03
N GLN A 439 23.97 14.72 -34.80
CA GLN A 439 22.81 13.96 -34.32
C GLN A 439 21.49 14.69 -34.62
N MET A 440 21.56 16.02 -34.77
CA MET A 440 20.43 16.90 -35.02
C MET A 440 20.60 17.67 -36.35
N PRO A 441 20.72 16.97 -37.51
CA PRO A 441 21.01 17.62 -38.79
C PRO A 441 19.88 18.57 -39.25
N GLU A 442 18.67 18.39 -38.72
CA GLU A 442 17.52 19.25 -38.98
C GLU A 442 17.44 20.48 -38.05
N GLY A 443 18.36 20.61 -37.11
CA GLY A 443 18.38 21.68 -36.12
C GLY A 443 17.68 21.33 -34.80
N TYR A 444 17.84 22.21 -33.83
CA TYR A 444 17.34 22.07 -32.47
C TYR A 444 15.98 22.77 -32.35
N THR A 445 14.99 22.09 -31.76
CA THR A 445 13.72 22.71 -31.37
C THR A 445 13.79 23.05 -29.90
N PHE A 446 13.58 24.32 -29.56
CA PHE A 446 13.70 24.81 -28.20
C PHE A 446 12.69 25.92 -27.89
N SER A 447 12.33 26.01 -26.62
CA SER A 447 11.52 27.05 -26.01
C SER A 447 12.43 28.10 -25.37
N ARG A 448 11.85 29.22 -24.91
CA ARG A 448 12.61 30.23 -24.17
C ARG A 448 13.18 29.67 -22.87
N GLY A 449 14.43 30.03 -22.55
CA GLY A 449 15.19 29.57 -21.40
C GLY A 449 15.94 28.24 -21.60
N GLU A 450 15.87 27.62 -22.77
CA GLU A 450 16.54 26.34 -23.07
C GLU A 450 17.90 26.50 -23.78
N MET A 451 18.19 27.69 -24.31
CA MET A 451 19.45 28.02 -24.99
C MET A 451 20.17 29.19 -24.32
N VAL A 452 21.46 29.37 -24.63
CA VAL A 452 22.19 30.58 -24.18
C VAL A 452 21.55 31.84 -24.73
N LYS A 453 21.54 32.89 -23.91
CA LYS A 453 20.68 34.07 -24.08
C LYS A 453 20.84 34.73 -25.45
N GLU A 454 22.07 34.96 -25.91
CA GLU A 454 22.34 35.67 -27.17
C GLU A 454 21.90 34.84 -28.39
N PHE A 455 22.08 33.52 -28.34
CA PHE A 455 21.61 32.61 -29.37
C PHE A 455 20.08 32.60 -29.45
N GLU A 456 19.45 32.45 -28.28
CA GLU A 456 18.00 32.43 -28.15
C GLU A 456 17.37 33.73 -28.67
N GLU A 457 17.82 34.89 -28.16
CA GLU A 457 17.29 36.20 -28.54
C GLU A 457 17.38 36.41 -30.06
N SER A 458 18.49 36.02 -30.68
CA SER A 458 18.64 36.10 -32.14
C SER A 458 17.68 35.15 -32.87
N ALA A 459 17.60 33.88 -32.47
CA ALA A 459 16.75 32.90 -33.14
C ALA A 459 15.24 33.25 -33.03
N PHE A 460 14.82 33.74 -31.86
CA PHE A 460 13.44 34.17 -31.64
C PHE A 460 13.10 35.50 -32.34
N ALA A 461 14.07 36.37 -32.66
CA ALA A 461 13.81 37.60 -33.41
C ALA A 461 13.67 37.40 -34.93
N MET A 462 14.28 36.35 -35.49
CA MET A 462 14.35 36.10 -36.93
C MET A 462 13.08 35.46 -37.52
N LYS A 463 12.83 35.59 -38.83
CA LYS A 463 11.75 34.87 -39.53
C LYS A 463 12.21 33.47 -39.98
N VAL A 464 11.24 32.59 -40.21
CA VAL A 464 11.52 31.27 -40.81
C VAL A 464 12.22 31.44 -42.16
N GLY A 465 13.33 30.72 -42.34
CA GLY A 465 14.19 30.78 -43.51
C GLY A 465 15.33 31.81 -43.44
N GLU A 466 15.29 32.76 -42.50
CA GLU A 466 16.34 33.78 -42.36
C GLU A 466 17.64 33.19 -41.79
N VAL A 467 18.76 33.82 -42.14
CA VAL A 467 20.10 33.56 -41.60
C VAL A 467 20.56 34.78 -40.82
N SER A 468 21.07 34.57 -39.60
CA SER A 468 21.46 35.64 -38.68
C SER A 468 22.67 36.43 -39.18
N ASP A 469 22.96 37.56 -38.54
CA ASP A 469 24.34 38.06 -38.47
C ASP A 469 25.20 37.14 -37.60
N LEU A 470 26.49 37.45 -37.45
CA LEU A 470 27.36 36.67 -36.58
C LEU A 470 26.98 36.92 -35.11
N VAL A 471 26.46 35.90 -34.44
CA VAL A 471 26.02 35.98 -33.04
C VAL A 471 27.13 35.48 -32.13
N LYS A 472 27.57 36.29 -31.17
CA LYS A 472 28.59 35.90 -30.19
C LYS A 472 27.91 35.40 -28.91
N THR A 473 28.33 34.24 -28.42
CA THR A 473 27.94 33.66 -27.12
C THR A 473 29.19 33.38 -26.27
N GLU A 474 29.02 32.81 -25.09
CA GLU A 474 30.13 32.29 -24.27
C GLU A 474 30.89 31.13 -24.93
N TYR A 475 30.30 30.42 -25.89
CA TYR A 475 30.96 29.31 -26.60
C TYR A 475 31.74 29.79 -27.83
N GLY A 476 31.28 30.86 -28.47
CA GLY A 476 31.93 31.42 -29.64
C GLY A 476 30.98 32.10 -30.60
N TYR A 477 31.28 31.99 -31.89
CA TYR A 477 30.50 32.65 -32.93
C TYR A 477 29.55 31.66 -33.60
N HIS A 478 28.27 32.06 -33.68
CA HIS A 478 27.19 31.28 -34.27
C HIS A 478 26.68 32.00 -35.51
N ILE A 479 26.44 31.22 -36.57
CA ILE A 479 25.58 31.61 -37.68
C ILE A 479 24.32 30.76 -37.56
N ILE A 480 23.16 31.39 -37.36
CA ILE A 480 21.90 30.72 -37.05
C ILE A 480 21.00 30.77 -38.28
N LYS A 481 20.28 29.68 -38.57
CA LYS A 481 19.20 29.64 -39.57
C LYS A 481 17.93 29.11 -38.92
N VAL A 482 16.87 29.91 -38.93
CA VAL A 482 15.57 29.47 -38.40
C VAL A 482 14.86 28.62 -39.46
N VAL A 483 14.46 27.42 -39.07
CA VAL A 483 13.85 26.41 -39.95
C VAL A 483 12.35 26.34 -39.75
N ASP A 484 11.87 26.51 -38.52
CA ASP A 484 10.45 26.52 -38.19
C ASP A 484 10.20 27.36 -36.93
N LYS A 485 8.97 27.85 -36.78
CA LYS A 485 8.51 28.55 -35.60
C LYS A 485 7.11 28.09 -35.22
N THR A 486 6.98 27.71 -33.97
CA THR A 486 5.71 27.40 -33.35
C THR A 486 5.34 28.55 -32.41
N PRO A 487 4.28 29.33 -32.69
CA PRO A 487 3.90 30.45 -31.82
C PRO A 487 3.40 29.95 -30.46
N GLU A 488 3.49 30.82 -29.46
CA GLU A 488 2.79 30.60 -28.20
C GLU A 488 1.29 30.50 -28.48
N LYS A 489 0.64 29.49 -27.90
CA LYS A 489 -0.80 29.27 -28.02
C LYS A 489 -1.38 28.96 -26.65
N GLN A 490 -2.38 29.72 -26.24
CA GLN A 490 -3.26 29.29 -25.15
C GLN A 490 -4.09 28.11 -25.64
N ILE A 491 -3.89 26.95 -25.02
CA ILE A 491 -4.70 25.76 -25.29
C ILE A 491 -6.10 26.04 -24.74
N GLN A 492 -7.12 25.89 -25.57
CA GLN A 492 -8.50 26.21 -25.21
C GLN A 492 -9.08 25.13 -24.28
N LEU A 493 -10.11 25.50 -23.49
CA LEU A 493 -10.71 24.56 -22.54
C LEU A 493 -11.14 23.25 -23.21
N ASN A 494 -11.83 23.32 -24.34
CA ASN A 494 -12.29 22.13 -25.08
C ASN A 494 -11.16 21.18 -25.52
N GLU A 495 -9.94 21.69 -25.72
CA GLU A 495 -8.76 20.90 -26.07
C GLU A 495 -8.17 20.16 -24.85
N VAL A 496 -8.46 20.61 -23.63
CA VAL A 496 -7.96 20.00 -22.38
C VAL A 496 -9.04 19.34 -21.53
N THR A 497 -10.33 19.54 -21.82
CA THR A 497 -11.44 19.02 -21.01
C THR A 497 -11.30 17.52 -20.75
N GLU A 498 -11.04 16.72 -21.78
CA GLU A 498 -10.94 15.26 -21.64
C GLU A 498 -9.72 14.81 -20.81
N SER A 499 -8.65 15.61 -20.76
CA SER A 499 -7.47 15.28 -19.95
C SER A 499 -7.63 15.66 -18.48
N ILE A 500 -8.37 16.74 -18.17
CA ILE A 500 -8.59 17.21 -16.79
C ILE A 500 -9.82 16.56 -16.13
N LYS A 501 -10.79 16.09 -16.92
CA LYS A 501 -12.06 15.55 -16.42
C LYS A 501 -11.91 14.37 -15.45
N PRO A 502 -11.02 13.37 -15.67
CA PRO A 502 -10.86 12.28 -14.70
C PRO A 502 -10.41 12.74 -13.32
N GLU A 503 -9.46 13.69 -13.26
CA GLU A 503 -8.97 14.28 -12.01
C GLU A 503 -10.08 15.08 -11.30
N LEU A 504 -10.85 15.85 -12.07
CA LEU A 504 -11.95 16.65 -11.52
C LEU A 504 -13.14 15.79 -11.07
N ASP A 505 -13.47 14.73 -11.81
CA ASP A 505 -14.48 13.74 -11.39
C ASP A 505 -14.07 13.10 -10.07
N GLN A 506 -12.81 12.65 -9.96
CA GLN A 506 -12.26 12.10 -8.72
C GLN A 506 -12.35 13.11 -7.56
N LYS A 507 -12.03 14.38 -7.83
CA LYS A 507 -12.12 15.46 -6.85
C LYS A 507 -13.57 15.69 -6.42
N ALA A 508 -14.52 15.73 -7.35
CA ALA A 508 -15.94 15.91 -7.08
C ALA A 508 -16.50 14.77 -6.22
N GLN A 509 -16.12 13.53 -6.53
CA GLN A 509 -16.49 12.35 -5.73
C GLN A 509 -15.93 12.43 -4.31
N SER A 510 -14.66 12.83 -4.15
CA SER A 510 -14.02 13.05 -2.85
C SER A 510 -14.74 14.13 -2.04
N ASP A 511 -15.02 15.28 -2.65
CA ASP A 511 -15.70 16.40 -1.99
C ASP A 511 -17.13 16.02 -1.58
N TYR A 512 -17.84 15.26 -2.42
CA TYR A 512 -19.17 14.75 -2.12
C TYR A 512 -19.18 13.83 -0.91
N LEU A 513 -18.27 12.84 -0.85
CA LEU A 513 -18.15 11.94 0.31
C LEU A 513 -17.79 12.71 1.58
N GLN A 514 -16.84 13.65 1.50
CA GLN A 514 -16.49 14.47 2.66
C GLN A 514 -17.69 15.29 3.14
N GLY A 515 -18.45 15.89 2.23
CA GLY A 515 -19.68 16.62 2.58
C GLY A 515 -20.74 15.74 3.25
N LEU A 516 -20.89 14.49 2.81
CA LEU A 516 -21.78 13.52 3.45
C LEU A 516 -21.31 13.17 4.86
N LEU A 517 -20.02 12.88 5.05
CA LEU A 517 -19.44 12.57 6.35
C LEU A 517 -19.59 13.76 7.31
N ASP A 518 -19.30 14.97 6.86
CA ASP A 518 -19.46 16.20 7.66
C ASP A 518 -20.92 16.38 8.09
N LYS A 519 -21.87 16.13 7.18
CA LYS A 519 -23.31 16.18 7.47
C LYS A 519 -23.72 15.11 8.49
N TRP A 520 -23.26 13.87 8.33
CA TRP A 520 -23.54 12.78 9.27
C TRP A 520 -22.93 13.06 10.64
N LYS A 521 -21.71 13.58 10.69
CA LYS A 521 -21.00 13.96 11.92
C LYS A 521 -21.75 15.09 12.63
N ALA A 522 -22.15 16.13 11.92
CA ALA A 522 -22.91 17.26 12.47
C ALA A 522 -24.30 16.86 13.00
N ALA A 523 -24.92 15.83 12.41
CA ALA A 523 -26.21 15.30 12.84
C ALA A 523 -26.12 14.28 13.99
N SER A 524 -24.90 13.92 14.44
CA SER A 524 -24.69 12.84 15.40
C SER A 524 -24.22 13.32 16.77
N ASN A 525 -24.63 12.64 17.82
CA ASN A 525 -24.09 12.81 19.16
C ASN A 525 -22.83 11.95 19.32
N ILE A 526 -21.67 12.59 19.45
CA ILE A 526 -20.36 11.92 19.55
C ILE A 526 -19.80 12.15 20.95
N VAL A 527 -19.50 11.06 21.64
CA VAL A 527 -18.88 11.04 22.97
C VAL A 527 -17.48 10.46 22.83
N ASN A 528 -16.46 11.20 23.28
CA ASN A 528 -15.08 10.73 23.37
C ASN A 528 -14.69 10.56 24.84
N ASN A 529 -14.39 9.33 25.25
CA ASN A 529 -13.98 8.96 26.61
C ASN A 529 -12.48 8.61 26.70
N MET A 530 -11.71 8.79 25.62
CA MET A 530 -10.26 8.64 25.64
C MET A 530 -9.65 9.87 26.33
N LYS A 531 -9.48 9.80 27.65
CA LYS A 531 -8.72 10.83 28.38
C LYS A 531 -7.23 10.74 28.06
#